data_AF-A0A351Y3U8-F1
#
_entry.id   AF-A0A351Y3U8-F1
#
_cell.length_a   1.000
_cell.length_b   1.000
_cell.length_c   1.000
_cell.angle_alpha   90.00
_cell.angle_beta   90.00
_cell.angle_gamma   90.00
#
_symmetry.space_group_name_H-M   'P 1'
#
loop_
_entity.id
_entity.type
_entity.pdbx_description
1 polymer ?
#
loop_
_entity_poly.entity_id
_entity_poly.type
_entity_poly.pdbx_seq_one_letter_code
_entity_poly.pdbx_strand_id
1 'polypeptide(L)' 'MLFFDELTEFPREVLEVLRQPLEDKSVVISRVAGTIQYPASFMFVGAMNPCIC' A
#
# COMPACT_ATOMS: atom_id res chain seq x y z
N MET A 1 -1.76 11.52 2.55
CA MET A 1 -2.05 10.66 3.71
C MET A 1 -2.91 9.52 3.19
N LEU A 2 -2.55 8.28 3.48
CA LEU A 2 -3.29 7.07 3.10
C LEU A 2 -3.75 6.39 4.40
N PHE A 3 -5.06 6.17 4.55
CA PHE A 3 -5.66 5.60 5.76
C PHE A 3 -6.42 4.33 5.46
N PHE A 4 -6.13 3.24 6.18
CA PHE A 4 -6.82 1.94 6.08
C PHE A 4 -7.49 1.64 7.44
N ASP A 5 -8.81 1.46 7.47
CA ASP A 5 -9.57 1.30 8.72
C ASP A 5 -9.66 -0.17 9.21
N GLU A 6 -9.66 -1.13 8.28
CA GLU A 6 -9.80 -2.56 8.58
C GLU A 6 -8.60 -3.34 8.04
N LEU A 7 -7.40 -3.05 8.55
CA LEU A 7 -6.15 -3.54 7.95
C LEU A 7 -6.08 -5.08 7.85
N THR A 8 -6.72 -5.81 8.77
CA THR A 8 -6.79 -7.28 8.78
C THR A 8 -7.67 -7.87 7.67
N GLU A 9 -8.62 -7.11 7.15
CA GLU A 9 -9.53 -7.54 6.07
C GLU A 9 -8.89 -7.41 4.69
N PHE A 10 -7.79 -6.65 4.57
CA PHE A 10 -7.08 -6.53 3.30
C PHE A 10 -6.30 -7.81 3.00
N PRO A 11 -6.34 -8.30 1.74
CA PRO A 11 -5.50 -9.41 1.32
C PRO A 11 -4.03 -9.09 1.59
N ARG A 12 -3.30 -10.06 2.14
CA ARG A 12 -1.88 -9.90 2.46
C ARG A 12 -1.07 -9.36 1.28
N GLU A 13 -1.36 -9.82 0.06
CA GLU A 13 -0.71 -9.34 -1.17
C GLU A 13 -0.79 -7.82 -1.33
N VAL A 14 -1.93 -7.19 -1.00
CA VAL A 14 -2.10 -5.74 -1.08
C VAL A 14 -1.18 -5.03 -0.08
N LEU A 15 -1.04 -5.58 1.13
CA LEU A 15 -0.17 -5.01 2.16
C LEU A 15 1.32 -5.18 1.82
N GLU A 16 1.69 -6.29 1.20
CA GLU A 16 3.06 -6.52 0.74
C GLU A 16 3.44 -5.55 -0.41
N VAL A 17 2.50 -5.26 -1.33
CA VAL A 17 2.72 -4.28 -2.41
C VAL A 17 2.94 -2.87 -1.85
N LEU A 18 2.33 -2.52 -0.71
CA LEU A 18 2.53 -1.21 -0.07
C LEU A 18 3.92 -1.03 0.54
N ARG A 19 4.71 -2.10 0.75
CA ARG A 19 6.05 -1.99 1.33
C ARG A 19 6.98 -1.12 0.48
N GLN A 20 7.03 -1.37 -0.82
CA GLN A 20 7.93 -0.64 -1.73
C GLN A 20 7.58 0.87 -1.78
N PRO A 21 6.32 1.31 -1.95
CA PRO A 21 5.95 2.73 -1.85
C PRO A 21 6.29 3.38 -0.51
N LEU A 22 6.20 2.66 0.61
CA LEU A 22 6.51 3.20 1.94
C LEU A 22 8.01 3.37 2.18
N GLU A 23 8.82 2.44 1.67
CA GLU A 23 10.28 2.46 1.79
C GLU A 23 10.91 3.45 0.79
N ASP A 24 10.57 3.33 -0.51
CA ASP A 24 11.21 4.07 -1.60
C ASP A 24 10.52 5.39 -1.94
N LYS A 25 9.34 5.66 -1.35
CA LYS A 25 8.49 6.83 -1.66
C LYS A 25 8.17 6.95 -3.16
N SER A 26 8.19 5.83 -3.88
CA SER A 26 7.87 5.76 -5.30
C SER A 26 7.25 4.41 -5.66
N VAL A 27 6.44 4.37 -6.72
CA VAL A 27 5.77 3.18 -7.21
C VAL A 27 6.09 2.98 -8.68
N VAL A 28 6.38 1.74 -9.06
CA VAL A 28 6.67 1.36 -10.45
C VAL A 28 5.45 0.65 -11.02
N ILE A 29 4.93 1.18 -12.13
CA ILE A 29 3.78 0.62 -12.83
C ILE A 29 4.26 0.07 -14.17
N SER A 30 4.25 -1.26 -14.28
CA SER A 30 4.55 -1.97 -15.53
C SER A 30 3.25 -2.31 -16.26
N ARG A 31 3.10 -1.81 -17.49
CA ARG A 31 1.99 -2.11 -18.40
C ARG A 31 2.55 -2.60 -19.73
N VAL A 32 1.68 -3.13 -20.60
CA VAL A 32 2.07 -3.58 -21.96
C VAL A 32 2.78 -2.47 -22.75
N ALA A 33 2.39 -1.21 -22.53
CA ALA A 33 2.97 -0.04 -23.19
C ALA A 33 4.32 0.42 -22.60
N GLY A 34 4.80 -0.18 -21.50
CA GLY A 34 6.06 0.16 -20.86
C GLY A 34 5.97 0.26 -19.33
N THR A 35 7.10 0.61 -18.72
CA THR A 35 7.27 0.74 -17.27
C THR A 35 7.52 2.20 -16.90
N ILE A 36 6.71 2.75 -16.00
CA ILE A 36 6.80 4.15 -15.54
C ILE A 36 6.88 4.18 -14.02
N GLN A 37 7.74 5.03 -13.48
CA GLN A 37 7.87 5.27 -12.04
C GLN A 37 7.17 6.57 -11.65
N TYR A 38 6.32 6.50 -10.64
CA TYR A 38 5.61 7.64 -10.08
C TYR A 38 6.03 7.90 -8.64
N PRO A 39 6.09 9.17 -8.20
CA PRO A 39 6.34 9.49 -6.80
C PRO A 39 5.15 9.09 -5.92
N ALA A 40 5.43 8.52 -4.76
CA ALA A 40 4.46 7.98 -3.82
C ALA A 40 4.85 8.35 -2.37
N SER A 41 5.10 9.64 -2.12
CA SER A 41 5.44 10.15 -0.79
C SER A 41 4.16 10.45 0.00
N PHE A 42 3.76 9.54 0.88
CA PHE A 42 2.58 9.72 1.74
C PHE A 42 2.82 9.17 3.15
N MET A 43 2.12 9.74 4.13
CA MET A 43 1.99 9.16 5.47
C MET A 43 0.93 8.06 5.42
N PHE A 44 1.29 6.85 5.85
CA PHE A 44 0.38 5.71 5.98
C PHE A 44 -0.08 5.54 7.41
N VAL A 45 -1.39 5.34 7.58
CA VAL A 45 -2.03 5.13 8.87
C VAL A 45 -2.97 3.92 8.72
N GLY A 46 -2.82 2.91 9.56
CA GLY A 46 -3.68 1.73 9.56
C GLY A 46 -4.33 1.56 10.93
N ALA A 47 -5.63 1.29 10.95
CA ALA A 47 -6.34 0.79 12.11
C ALA A 47 -6.56 -0.72 11.94
N MET A 48 -6.43 -1.46 13.05
CA MET A 48 -6.76 -2.89 13.11
C MET A 48 -7.68 -3.07 14.31
N ASN A 49 -8.84 -3.70 14.11
CA ASN A 49 -9.69 -4.08 15.23
C ASN A 49 -9.26 -5.49 15.69
N PRO A 50 -8.67 -5.66 16.88
CA PRO A 50 -8.09 -6.94 17.31
C PRO A 50 -9.13 -8.03 17.65
N CYS A 51 -10.40 -7.87 17.30
CA CYS A 51 -11.49 -8.78 17.67
C CYS A 51 -12.23 -9.31 16.44
N ILE A 52 -12.29 -10.63 16.31
CA ILE A 52 -13.30 -11.35 15.54
C ILE A 52 -14.40 -11.69 16.56
N CYS A 53 -15.56 -11.03 16.45
CA CYS A 53 -16.74 -11.36 17.24
C CYS A 53 -17.39 -12.64 16.73
#